data_AF-A0A8T4S1E3-F1
#
_entry.id   AF-A0A8T4S1E3-F1
#
_cell.length_a   1.000
_cell.length_b   1.000
_cell.length_c   1.000
_cell.angle_alpha   90.00
_cell.angle_beta   90.00
_cell.angle_gamma   90.00
#
_symmetry.space_group_name_H-M   'P 1'
#
loop_
_entity.id
_entity.type
_entity.pdbx_description
1 polymer ?
#
loop_
_entity_poly.entity_id
_entity_poly.type
_entity_poly.pdbx_seq_one_letter_code
_entity_poly.pdbx_strand_id
1 'polypeptide(L)'
;MDEDAKSVKVNCNFCGSDMECPENMLQESEKHMCFECFQNTDEKNIPDDISKVHIDIPKEKLLDTMPDAMTSSMVEELFPDIWEERKEEFKEMSKKELAEEMFGAGIYVAINNFLKAMSEGANKESNKIIDSLK
;
A
#
# COMPACT_ATOMS: atom_id res chain seq x y z
N MET A 1 21.52 -14.88 7.14
CA MET A 1 22.83 -14.83 6.47
C MET A 1 22.64 -13.82 5.36
N ASP A 2 22.79 -12.55 5.72
CA ASP A 2 22.72 -11.45 4.77
C ASP A 2 24.13 -11.34 4.19
N GLU A 3 24.33 -11.91 2.99
CA GLU A 3 25.47 -11.51 2.19
C GLU A 3 25.26 -10.04 1.85
N ASP A 4 26.19 -9.18 2.27
CA ASP A 4 26.26 -7.78 1.88
C ASP A 4 26.29 -7.71 0.35
N ALA A 5 25.11 -7.66 -0.26
CA ALA A 5 24.96 -7.40 -1.68
C ALA A 5 25.59 -6.03 -1.91
N LYS A 6 26.75 -6.01 -2.57
CA LYS A 6 27.46 -4.77 -2.88
C LYS A 6 26.48 -3.84 -3.58
N SER A 7 26.25 -2.67 -2.99
CA SER A 7 25.46 -1.62 -3.61
C SER A 7 26.40 -0.70 -4.39
N VAL A 8 25.96 -0.30 -5.57
CA VAL A 8 26.61 0.71 -6.40
C VAL A 8 25.77 1.98 -6.41
N LYS A 9 26.46 3.13 -6.49
CA LYS A 9 25.78 4.40 -6.68
C LYS A 9 25.41 4.55 -8.15
N VAL A 10 24.13 4.78 -8.40
CA VAL A 10 23.58 5.08 -9.73
C VAL A 10 22.77 6.37 -9.67
N ASN A 11 22.42 6.93 -10.81
CA ASN A 11 21.61 8.13 -10.90
C ASN A 11 20.20 7.77 -11.33
N CYS A 12 19.20 8.39 -10.70
CA CYS A 12 17.82 8.31 -11.12
C CYS A 12 17.68 8.78 -12.57
N ASN A 13 17.07 7.97 -13.43
CA ASN A 13 16.89 8.29 -14.85
C ASN A 13 15.93 9.47 -15.11
N PHE A 14 15.22 9.93 -14.08
CA PHE A 14 14.17 10.95 -14.20
C PHE A 14 14.61 12.32 -13.67
N CYS A 15 15.19 12.38 -12.47
CA CYS A 15 15.66 13.63 -11.87
C CYS A 15 17.19 13.75 -11.78
N GLY A 16 17.94 12.68 -12.05
CA GLY A 16 19.40 12.66 -11.96
C GLY A 16 19.98 12.53 -10.55
N SER A 17 19.15 12.44 -9.50
CA SER A 17 19.63 12.28 -8.12
C SER A 17 20.39 10.98 -7.91
N ASP A 18 21.42 11.01 -7.06
CA ASP A 18 22.19 9.83 -6.67
C ASP A 18 21.33 8.88 -5.80
N MET A 19 21.43 7.58 -6.06
CA MET A 19 20.66 6.52 -5.39
C MET A 19 21.50 5.23 -5.30
N GLU A 20 21.09 4.31 -4.43
CA GLU A 20 21.78 3.02 -4.27
C GLU A 20 21.05 1.89 -5.01
N CYS A 21 21.82 1.13 -5.81
CA CYS A 21 21.32 -0.04 -6.52
C CYS A 21 22.16 -1.26 -6.16
N PRO A 22 21.55 -2.38 -5.74
CA PRO A 22 22.25 -3.66 -5.62
C PRO A 22 22.90 -4.08 -6.95
N GLU A 23 24.13 -4.60 -6.91
CA GLU A 23 24.87 -5.01 -8.12
C GLU A 23 24.12 -6.02 -8.99
N ASN A 24 23.33 -6.91 -8.38
CA ASN A 24 22.50 -7.89 -9.09
C ASN A 24 21.38 -7.21 -9.91
N MET A 25 20.78 -6.15 -9.37
CA MET A 25 19.69 -5.42 -10.01
C MET A 25 20.18 -4.50 -11.12
N LEU A 26 21.47 -4.16 -11.15
CA LEU A 26 22.07 -3.31 -12.18
C LEU A 26 22.01 -3.93 -13.58
N GLN A 27 22.05 -5.26 -13.68
CA GLN A 27 21.99 -5.97 -14.97
C GLN A 27 20.56 -6.32 -15.39
N GLU A 28 19.65 -6.44 -14.42
CA GLU A 28 18.25 -6.84 -14.64
C GLU A 28 17.35 -5.64 -14.89
N SER A 29 17.69 -4.47 -14.34
CA SER A 29 16.89 -3.25 -14.46
C SER A 29 17.30 -2.44 -15.68
N GLU A 30 16.33 -2.07 -16.51
CA GLU A 30 16.55 -1.16 -17.65
C GLU A 30 16.58 0.31 -17.21
N LYS A 31 15.93 0.63 -16.08
CA LYS A 31 15.88 1.99 -15.50
C LYS A 31 15.96 1.95 -13.99
N HIS A 32 16.41 3.05 -13.41
CA HIS A 32 16.52 3.32 -11.99
C HIS A 32 15.73 4.59 -11.65
N MET A 33 14.86 4.49 -10.65
CA MET A 33 14.00 5.57 -10.20
C MET A 33 14.21 5.82 -8.70
N CYS A 34 14.41 7.07 -8.32
CA CYS A 34 14.43 7.42 -6.90
C CYS A 34 13.02 7.42 -6.32
N PHE A 35 12.93 7.23 -5.01
CA PHE A 35 11.67 7.26 -4.28
C PHE A 35 10.81 8.50 -4.54
N GLU A 36 11.42 9.69 -4.63
CA GLU A 36 10.67 10.94 -4.88
C GLU A 36 10.04 10.97 -6.27
N CYS A 37 10.75 10.47 -7.30
CA CYS A 37 10.18 10.34 -8.63
C CYS A 37 9.07 9.29 -8.63
N PHE A 38 9.23 8.17 -7.92
CA PHE A 38 8.21 7.15 -7.79
C PHE A 38 6.92 7.71 -7.17
N GLN A 39 7.02 8.45 -6.06
CA GLN A 39 5.87 9.07 -5.41
C GLN A 39 5.14 10.12 -6.26
N ASN A 40 5.87 10.81 -7.14
CA ASN A 40 5.32 11.84 -8.01
C ASN A 40 5.01 11.35 -9.43
N THR A 41 5.14 10.04 -9.68
CA THR A 41 4.79 9.47 -10.99
C THR A 41 3.28 9.34 -11.07
N ASP A 42 2.64 10.25 -11.80
CA ASP A 42 1.25 10.05 -12.23
C ASP A 42 1.15 8.76 -13.07
N GLU A 43 0.06 8.00 -12.94
CA GLU A 43 -0.25 6.74 -13.66
C GLU A 43 0.08 6.77 -15.18
N LYS A 44 0.13 7.95 -15.79
CA LYS A 44 0.42 8.16 -17.22
C LYS A 44 1.90 8.13 -17.61
N ASN A 45 2.81 8.21 -16.63
CA ASN A 45 4.26 8.23 -16.85
C ASN A 45 4.96 6.98 -16.32
N ILE A 46 4.18 6.02 -15.83
CA ILE A 46 4.66 4.70 -15.48
C ILE A 46 5.15 4.02 -16.77
N PRO A 47 6.42 3.57 -16.85
CA PRO A 47 6.89 2.80 -17.98
C PRO A 47 5.99 1.58 -18.21
N ASP A 48 5.72 1.22 -19.47
CA ASP A 48 4.86 0.07 -19.86
C ASP A 48 5.26 -1.26 -19.18
N ASP A 49 6.46 -1.32 -18.59
CA ASP A 49 6.97 -2.45 -17.82
C ASP A 49 7.68 -1.96 -16.53
N ILE A 50 6.91 -1.76 -15.45
CA ILE A 50 7.44 -1.47 -14.09
C ILE A 50 8.42 -2.56 -13.64
N SER A 51 8.25 -3.81 -14.09
CA SER A 51 9.03 -4.95 -13.59
C SER A 51 10.53 -4.82 -13.89
N LYS A 52 10.91 -3.91 -14.80
CA LYS A 52 12.28 -3.61 -15.19
C LYS A 52 12.84 -2.32 -14.60
N VAL A 53 12.13 -1.71 -13.65
CA VAL A 53 12.55 -0.47 -12.99
C VAL A 53 12.93 -0.76 -11.54
N HIS A 54 14.19 -0.57 -11.21
CA HIS A 54 14.62 -0.58 -9.81
C HIS A 54 14.21 0.73 -9.14
N ILE A 55 13.48 0.63 -8.04
CA ILE A 55 13.09 1.76 -7.21
C ILE A 55 13.85 1.67 -5.89
N ASP A 56 14.67 2.67 -5.61
CA ASP A 56 15.35 2.79 -4.32
C ASP A 56 14.38 3.38 -3.29
N ILE A 57 13.84 2.53 -2.42
CA ILE A 57 12.91 2.91 -1.35
C ILE A 57 13.65 2.89 -0.01
N PRO A 58 13.77 4.04 0.69
CA PRO A 58 14.33 4.08 2.04
C PRO A 58 13.57 3.16 2.99
N LYS A 59 14.28 2.42 3.84
CA LYS A 59 13.70 1.44 4.76
C LYS A 59 12.64 2.06 5.68
N GLU A 60 12.83 3.32 6.06
CA GLU A 60 11.92 4.08 6.90
C GLU A 60 10.60 4.41 6.20
N LYS A 61 10.59 4.50 4.86
CA LYS A 61 9.41 4.87 4.05
C LYS A 61 8.74 3.66 3.38
N LEU A 62 9.37 2.49 3.44
CA LEU A 62 8.85 1.24 2.87
C LEU A 62 7.49 0.86 3.45
N LEU A 63 7.35 0.97 4.78
CA LEU A 63 6.13 0.62 5.50
C LEU A 63 4.96 1.56 5.18
N ASP A 64 5.25 2.82 4.85
CA ASP A 64 4.21 3.81 4.55
C ASP A 64 3.78 3.74 3.07
N THR A 65 4.65 3.30 2.17
CA THR A 65 4.39 3.37 0.72
C THR A 65 3.89 2.06 0.12
N MET A 66 4.30 0.91 0.68
CA MET A 66 3.83 -0.39 0.19
C MET A 66 2.31 -0.61 0.33
N PRO A 67 1.65 -0.25 1.46
CA PRO A 67 0.23 -0.53 1.62
C PRO A 67 -0.64 0.15 0.56
N ASP A 68 -0.34 1.40 0.23
CA ASP A 68 -1.12 2.18 -0.73
C ASP A 68 -0.96 1.64 -2.16
N ALA A 69 0.28 1.33 -2.57
CA ALA A 69 0.56 0.74 -3.88
C ALA A 69 -0.06 -0.65 -4.04
N MET A 70 0.07 -1.51 -3.02
CA MET A 70 -0.56 -2.85 -3.01
C MET A 70 -2.08 -2.76 -3.02
N THR A 71 -2.67 -1.89 -2.20
CA THR A 71 -4.13 -1.74 -2.13
C THR A 71 -4.67 -1.22 -3.45
N SER A 72 -4.02 -0.23 -4.08
CA SER A 72 -4.44 0.31 -5.38
C SER A 72 -4.43 -0.76 -6.47
N SER A 73 -3.33 -1.52 -6.59
CA SER A 73 -3.23 -2.64 -7.54
C SER A 73 -4.28 -3.73 -7.27
N MET A 74 -4.52 -4.11 -6.00
CA MET A 74 -5.57 -5.06 -5.66
C MET A 74 -6.97 -4.54 -6.03
N VAL A 75 -7.23 -3.25 -5.85
CA VAL A 75 -8.52 -2.63 -6.21
C VAL A 75 -8.70 -2.55 -7.73
N GLU A 76 -7.64 -2.33 -8.50
CA GLU A 76 -7.75 -2.23 -9.95
C GLU A 76 -7.82 -3.60 -10.64
N GLU A 77 -7.03 -4.56 -10.18
CA GLU A 77 -6.89 -5.86 -10.83
C GLU A 77 -7.83 -6.92 -10.26
N LEU A 78 -7.95 -7.02 -8.93
CA LEU A 78 -8.68 -8.11 -8.28
C LEU A 78 -10.13 -7.76 -7.97
N PHE A 79 -10.42 -6.51 -7.65
CA PHE A 79 -11.78 -6.09 -7.30
C PHE A 79 -12.81 -6.35 -8.41
N PRO A 80 -12.53 -6.12 -9.71
CA PRO A 80 -13.51 -6.40 -10.77
C PRO A 80 -13.95 -7.86 -10.80
N ASP A 81 -13.00 -8.79 -10.69
CA ASP A 81 -13.27 -10.23 -10.71
C ASP A 81 -14.05 -10.65 -9.46
N ILE A 82 -13.59 -10.20 -8.27
CA ILE A 82 -14.27 -10.45 -6.99
C ILE A 82 -15.69 -9.88 -7.02
N TRP A 83 -15.87 -8.70 -7.61
CA TRP A 83 -17.16 -8.03 -7.68
C TRP A 83 -18.14 -8.79 -8.56
N GLU A 84 -17.74 -9.22 -9.76
CA GLU A 84 -18.64 -9.97 -10.63
C GLU A 84 -19.04 -11.32 -10.00
N GLU A 85 -18.12 -12.04 -9.35
CA GLU A 85 -18.43 -13.27 -8.61
C GLU A 85 -19.46 -12.99 -7.50
N ARG A 86 -19.18 -12.03 -6.61
CA ARG A 86 -20.07 -11.69 -5.49
C ARG A 86 -21.44 -11.17 -5.93
N LYS A 87 -21.48 -10.45 -7.04
CA LYS A 87 -22.72 -9.91 -7.61
C LYS A 87 -23.59 -11.01 -8.20
N GLU A 88 -23.02 -12.08 -8.75
CA GLU A 88 -23.78 -13.26 -9.14
C GLU A 88 -24.37 -13.96 -7.92
N GLU A 89 -23.59 -14.18 -6.87
CA GLU A 89 -24.09 -14.73 -5.60
C GLU A 89 -25.27 -13.91 -5.05
N PHE A 90 -25.17 -12.57 -5.04
CA PHE A 90 -26.24 -11.70 -4.55
C PHE A 90 -27.52 -11.76 -5.38
N LYS A 91 -27.44 -12.07 -6.67
CA LYS A 91 -28.63 -12.26 -7.51
C LYS A 91 -29.37 -13.56 -7.19
N GLU A 92 -28.64 -14.57 -6.73
CA GLU A 92 -29.20 -15.89 -6.39
C GLU A 92 -29.80 -15.92 -4.98
N MET A 93 -29.38 -15.01 -4.10
CA MET A 93 -29.91 -14.90 -2.73
C MET A 93 -31.38 -14.49 -2.69
N SER A 94 -32.12 -15.00 -1.71
CA SER A 94 -33.47 -14.49 -1.42
C SER A 94 -33.40 -13.07 -0.85
N LYS A 95 -34.50 -12.30 -0.97
CA LYS A 95 -34.60 -10.95 -0.40
C LYS A 95 -34.32 -10.90 1.11
N LYS A 96 -34.64 -11.98 1.82
CA LYS A 96 -34.40 -12.10 3.26
C LYS A 96 -32.92 -12.29 3.54
N GLU A 97 -32.27 -13.22 2.85
CA GLU A 97 -30.84 -13.51 3.02
C GLU A 97 -29.99 -12.30 2.62
N LEU A 98 -30.32 -11.63 1.51
CA LEU A 98 -29.64 -10.41 1.10
C LEU A 98 -29.77 -9.30 2.16
N ALA A 99 -30.94 -9.16 2.80
CA ALA A 99 -31.14 -8.18 3.85
C ALA A 99 -30.34 -8.52 5.12
N GLU A 100 -30.27 -9.80 5.49
CA GLU A 100 -29.46 -10.27 6.63
C GLU A 100 -27.96 -10.06 6.39
N GLU A 101 -27.47 -10.36 5.19
CA GLU A 101 -26.07 -10.17 4.78
C GLU A 101 -25.68 -8.68 4.83
N MET A 102 -26.47 -7.82 4.19
CA MET A 102 -26.22 -6.37 4.18
C MET A 102 -26.28 -5.76 5.58
N PHE A 103 -27.21 -6.23 6.42
CA PHE A 103 -27.32 -5.78 7.81
C PHE A 103 -26.12 -6.23 8.64
N GLY A 104 -25.68 -7.48 8.49
CA GLY A 104 -24.49 -8.01 9.16
C GLY A 104 -23.22 -7.24 8.78
N ALA A 105 -23.02 -6.95 7.50
CA ALA A 105 -21.94 -6.12 7.01
C ALA A 105 -21.96 -4.72 7.65
N GLY A 106 -23.14 -4.08 7.73
CA GLY A 106 -23.32 -2.80 8.39
C GLY A 106 -22.96 -2.83 9.88
N ILE A 107 -23.39 -3.86 10.62
CA ILE A 107 -23.03 -4.04 12.03
C ILE A 107 -21.52 -4.19 12.20
N TYR A 108 -20.89 -5.03 11.37
CA TYR A 108 -19.45 -5.24 11.44
C TYR A 108 -18.68 -3.93 11.28
N VAL A 109 -19.03 -3.12 10.28
CA VAL A 109 -18.42 -1.80 10.06
C VAL A 109 -18.64 -0.88 11.27
N ALA A 110 -19.86 -0.85 11.81
CA ALA A 110 -20.18 -0.02 12.96
C ALA A 110 -19.37 -0.41 14.21
N ILE A 111 -19.26 -1.71 14.51
CA ILE A 111 -18.48 -2.22 15.65
C ILE A 111 -16.99 -1.92 15.45
N ASN A 112 -16.45 -2.18 14.26
CA ASN A 112 -15.04 -1.93 13.97
C ASN A 112 -14.69 -0.44 14.14
N ASN A 113 -15.53 0.45 13.62
CA ASN A 113 -15.36 1.89 13.78
C ASN A 113 -15.46 2.33 15.25
N PHE A 114 -16.38 1.74 16.01
CA PHE A 114 -16.50 1.99 17.45
C PHE A 114 -15.24 1.56 18.21
N LEU A 115 -14.72 0.36 17.93
CA LEU A 115 -13.49 -0.14 18.56
C LEU A 115 -12.27 0.73 18.22
N LYS A 116 -12.15 1.18 16.96
CA LYS A 116 -11.11 2.14 16.55
C LYS A 116 -11.24 3.47 17.28
N ALA A 117 -12.45 4.03 17.38
CA ALA A 117 -12.67 5.28 18.09
C ALA A 117 -12.32 5.18 19.59
N MET A 118 -12.62 4.04 20.22
CA MET A 118 -12.27 3.75 21.61
C MET A 118 -10.75 3.62 21.81
N SER A 119 -10.04 2.94 20.91
CA SER A 119 -8.58 2.78 21.02
C SER A 119 -7.85 4.11 20.80
N GLU A 120 -8.30 4.94 19.86
CA GLU A 120 -7.76 6.28 19.63
C GLU A 120 -8.01 7.23 20.81
N GLY A 121 -9.17 7.12 21.45
CA GLY A 121 -9.52 7.87 22.66
C GLY A 121 -8.60 7.53 23.84
N ALA A 122 -8.35 6.25 24.09
CA ALA A 122 -7.46 5.77 25.16
C ALA A 122 -6.00 6.22 24.97
N ASN A 123 -5.51 6.25 23.72
CA ASN A 123 -4.17 6.74 23.40
C ASN A 123 -4.03 8.27 23.61
N LYS A 124 -5.08 9.05 23.35
CA LYS A 124 -5.08 10.51 23.58
C LYS A 124 -5.09 10.87 25.07
N GLU A 125 -5.77 10.11 25.91
CA GLU A 125 -5.75 10.34 27.37
C GLU A 125 -4.40 9.96 27.99
N SER A 126 -3.80 8.86 27.55
CA SER A 126 -2.47 8.41 28.01
C SER A 126 -1.37 9.44 27.71
N ASN A 127 -1.37 10.04 26.52
CA ASN A 127 -0.41 11.08 26.15
C ASN A 127 -0.60 12.39 26.93
N LYS A 128 -1.85 12.79 27.24
CA LYS A 128 -2.12 13.97 28.09
C LYS A 128 -1.62 13.81 29.53
N ILE A 129 -1.68 12.59 30.08
CA ILE A 129 -1.15 12.31 31.42
C ILE A 129 0.38 12.37 31.42
N ILE A 130 1.04 11.90 30.36
CA ILE A 130 2.51 11.98 30.23
C ILE A 130 2.99 13.43 30.05
N ASP A 131 2.28 14.23 29.25
CA ASP A 131 2.61 15.65 29.05
C ASP A 131 2.34 16.53 30.28
N SER A 132 1.45 16.12 31.18
CA SER A 132 1.20 16.82 32.46
C SER A 132 2.14 16.41 33.59
N LEU A 133 3.02 15.45 33.36
CA LEU A 133 4.06 14.99 34.30
C LEU A 133 5.47 15.50 33.97
N LYS A 134 5.63 16.32 32.91
CA LYS A 134 6.86 17.06 32.57
C LYS A 134 6.74 18.52 32.99
#